data_AF-A0A7G7SWX5-F1
#
_entry.id   AF-A0A7G7SWX5-F1
#
_cell.length_a   1.000
_cell.length_b   1.000
_cell.length_c   1.000
_cell.angle_alpha   90.00
_cell.angle_beta   90.00
_cell.angle_gamma   90.00
#
_symmetry.space_group_name_H-M   'P 1'
#
loop_
_entity.id
_entity.type
_entity.pdbx_description
1 polymer ?
#
loop_
_entity_poly.entity_id
_entity_poly.type
_entity_poly.pdbx_seq_one_letter_code
_entity_poly.pdbx_strand_id
1 'polypeptide(L)' 'MHIIKRGRDPSAGEHHRSTCRRCGTKFEWHTGEATVLPDHRDGDYYQVICPVCSHAVTKAIDTRYYA' A
#
# COMPACT_ATOMS: atom_id res chain seq x y z
N MET A 1 -22.82 23.43 -2.33
CA MET A 1 -22.94 21.96 -2.36
C MET A 1 -22.00 21.37 -1.33
N HIS A 2 -22.43 20.37 -0.55
CA HIS A 2 -21.58 19.72 0.45
C HIS A 2 -21.46 18.23 0.12
N ILE A 3 -20.26 17.69 0.24
CA ILE A 3 -20.01 16.26 0.00
C ILE A 3 -20.45 15.49 1.24
N ILE A 4 -21.44 14.61 1.10
CA ILE A 4 -21.99 13.80 2.21
C ILE A 4 -21.15 12.53 2.42
N LYS A 5 -20.56 12.00 1.34
CA LYS A 5 -19.64 10.86 1.36
C LYS A 5 -18.67 10.99 0.19
N ARG A 6 -17.37 11.01 0.47
CA ARG A 6 -16.34 11.06 -0.58
C ARG A 6 -16.16 9.65 -1.16
N GLY A 7 -16.20 9.52 -2.48
CA GLY A 7 -15.83 8.29 -3.18
C GLY A 7 -14.32 8.03 -3.11
N ARG A 8 -13.87 6.88 -3.63
CA ARG A 8 -12.45 6.63 -3.87
C ARG A 8 -12.05 7.20 -5.22
N ASP A 9 -10.83 7.71 -5.31
CA ASP A 9 -10.28 8.18 -6.57
C ASP A 9 -10.04 6.96 -7.49
N PRO A 10 -10.71 6.87 -8.65
CA PRO A 10 -10.59 5.70 -9.52
C PRO A 10 -9.21 5.61 -10.19
N SER A 11 -8.41 6.67 -10.18
CA SER A 11 -7.09 6.72 -10.82
C SER A 11 -5.95 6.37 -9.85
N ALA A 12 -6.19 6.43 -8.53
CA ALA A 12 -5.19 6.13 -7.51
C ALA A 12 -4.79 4.63 -7.46
N GLY A 13 -5.62 3.75 -8.02
CA GLY A 13 -5.42 2.31 -8.06
C GLY A 13 -5.95 1.59 -6.81
N GLU A 14 -5.40 0.41 -6.50
CA GLU A 14 -5.86 -0.38 -5.37
C GLU A 14 -5.41 0.24 -4.04
N HIS A 15 -6.30 0.19 -3.06
CA HIS A 15 -6.01 0.64 -1.70
C HIS A 15 -5.50 -0.53 -0.88
N HIS A 16 -4.36 -0.32 -0.22
CA HIS A 16 -3.72 -1.29 0.62
C HIS A 16 -3.61 -0.78 2.04
N ARG A 17 -4.06 -1.60 2.98
CA ARG A 17 -3.81 -1.38 4.40
C ARG A 17 -2.47 -1.98 4.80
N SER A 18 -1.71 -1.26 5.62
CA SER A 18 -0.47 -1.75 6.21
C SER A 18 -0.29 -1.26 7.64
N THR A 19 0.46 -2.02 8.43
CA THR A 19 0.82 -1.66 9.80
C THR A 19 2.32 -1.52 9.88
N CYS A 20 2.82 -0.36 10.29
CA CYS A 20 4.24 -0.18 10.54
C CYS A 20 4.64 -1.01 11.76
N ARG A 21 5.58 -1.95 11.58
CA ARG A 21 6.08 -2.79 12.69
C ARG A 21 6.96 -2.04 13.68
N ARG A 22 7.41 -0.82 13.34
CA ARG A 22 8.28 0.00 14.19
C ARG A 22 7.48 0.86 15.18
N CYS A 23 6.49 1.60 14.71
CA CYS A 23 5.70 2.52 15.54
C CYS A 23 4.26 2.07 15.78
N GLY A 24 3.82 0.96 15.16
CA GLY A 24 2.46 0.43 15.30
C GLY A 24 1.39 1.19 14.51
N THR A 25 1.75 2.24 13.77
CA THR A 25 0.80 3.02 12.97
C THR A 25 0.16 2.15 11.90
N LYS A 26 -1.18 2.15 11.87
CA LYS A 26 -1.99 1.53 10.81
C LYS A 26 -2.38 2.61 9.82
N PHE A 27 -2.04 2.45 8.56
CA PHE A 27 -2.33 3.41 7.51
C PHE A 27 -2.80 2.69 6.24
N GLU A 28 -3.49 3.44 5.40
CA GLU A 28 -3.91 3.02 4.07
C GLU A 28 -3.11 3.83 3.05
N TRP A 29 -2.71 3.18 1.98
CA TRP A 29 -1.94 3.77 0.88
C TRP A 29 -2.44 3.19 -0.44
N HIS A 30 -2.28 3.93 -1.52
CA HIS A 30 -2.68 3.48 -2.85
C HIS A 30 -1.49 2.89 -3.62
N THR A 31 -1.72 2.00 -4.59
CA THR A 31 -0.64 1.38 -5.38
C THR A 31 0.35 2.39 -5.96
N GLY A 32 -0.11 3.59 -6.34
CA GLY A 32 0.75 4.67 -6.82
C GLY A 32 1.69 5.29 -5.78
N GLU A 33 1.46 5.11 -4.48
CA GLU A 33 2.35 5.58 -3.40
C GLU A 33 3.48 4.59 -3.08
N ALA A 34 3.36 3.34 -3.52
CA ALA A 34 4.35 2.32 -3.25
C ALA A 34 5.30 2.13 -4.43
N THR A 35 6.55 1.82 -4.08
CA THR A 35 7.53 1.31 -5.04
C THR A 35 7.39 -0.21 -5.11
N VAL A 36 7.20 -0.75 -6.32
CA VAL A 36 7.24 -2.20 -6.53
C VAL A 36 8.70 -2.62 -6.58
N LEU A 37 9.07 -3.56 -5.72
CA LEU A 37 10.39 -4.17 -5.69
C LEU A 37 10.27 -5.62 -6.14
N PRO A 38 11.02 -6.02 -7.19
CA PRO A 38 11.01 -7.40 -7.63
C PRO A 38 11.79 -8.28 -6.64
N ASP A 39 11.18 -9.41 -6.25
CA ASP A 39 11.87 -10.47 -5.52
C ASP A 39 11.80 -11.78 -6.32
N HIS A 40 12.97 -12.27 -6.73
CA HIS A 40 13.09 -13.50 -7.50
C HIS A 40 12.82 -14.78 -6.67
N ARG A 41 12.61 -14.66 -5.34
CA ARG A 41 12.36 -15.80 -4.46
C ARG A 41 10.88 -15.98 -4.16
N ASP A 42 10.24 -14.93 -3.67
CA ASP A 42 8.88 -14.96 -3.10
C ASP A 42 7.85 -14.17 -3.90
N GLY A 43 8.28 -13.54 -5.00
CA GLY A 43 7.44 -12.66 -5.82
C GLY A 43 7.56 -11.19 -5.42
N ASP A 44 7.06 -10.32 -6.29
CA ASP A 44 7.17 -8.87 -6.12
C ASP A 44 6.51 -8.40 -4.81
N TYR A 45 7.05 -7.35 -4.21
CA TYR A 45 6.48 -6.71 -3.03
C TYR A 45 6.38 -5.20 -3.21
N TYR A 46 5.35 -4.62 -2.61
CA TYR A 46 5.22 -3.19 -2.43
C TYR A 46 6.09 -2.73 -1.26
N GLN A 47 6.85 -1.67 -1.47
CA GLN A 47 7.52 -0.92 -0.42
C GLN A 47 6.91 0.48 -0.32
N VAL A 48 6.47 0.83 0.88
CA VAL A 48 5.91 2.15 1.20
C VAL A 48 6.61 2.72 2.44
N ILE A 49 6.75 4.04 2.51
CA ILE A 49 7.33 4.71 3.66
C ILE A 49 6.23 5.02 4.69
N CYS A 50 6.46 4.65 5.94
CA CYS A 50 5.54 5.02 7.02
C CYS A 50 5.49 6.55 7.17
N PRO A 51 4.30 7.18 7.14
CA PRO A 51 4.19 8.64 7.18
C PRO A 51 4.56 9.24 8.55
N VAL A 52 4.74 8.41 9.59
CA VAL A 52 5.02 8.86 10.96
C VAL A 52 6.49 8.72 11.33
N CYS A 53 7.10 7.57 11.06
CA CYS A 53 8.47 7.28 11.50
C CYS A 53 9.46 7.09 10.34
N SER A 54 9.02 7.34 9.10
CA SER A 54 9.77 7.19 7.86
C SER A 54 10.39 5.81 7.64
N HIS A 55 9.91 4.80 8.37
CA HIS A 55 10.40 3.44 8.23
C HIS A 55 9.75 2.77 7.02
N ALA A 56 10.55 2.04 6.24
CA ALA A 56 10.04 1.25 5.13
C ALA A 56 9.13 0.12 5.64
N VAL A 57 7.96 0.00 5.05
CA VAL A 57 6.99 -1.07 5.29
C VAL A 57 6.82 -1.82 4.00
N THR A 58 6.96 -3.13 4.04
CA THR A 58 6.79 -4.00 2.87
C THR A 58 5.49 -4.79 2.94
N LYS A 59 4.86 -5.01 1.79
CA LYS A 59 3.67 -5.84 1.64
C LYS A 59 3.82 -6.66 0.36
N ALA A 60 3.72 -7.99 0.45
CA ALA A 60 3.76 -8.86 -0.72
C ALA A 60 2.64 -8.51 -1.70
N ILE A 61 2.95 -8.54 -3.01
CA ILE A 61 1.94 -8.47 -4.07
C ILE A 61 1.36 -9.88 -4.20
N ASP A 62 0.08 -10.04 -3.85
CA ASP A 62 -0.58 -11.33 -4.02
C ASP A 62 -0.87 -11.54 -5.52
N THR A 63 -0.01 -12.30 -6.18
CA THR A 63 -0.14 -12.62 -7.61
C THR A 63 -1.18 -13.70 -7.91
N ARG A 64 -1.97 -14.15 -6.92
CA ARG A 64 -2.94 -15.26 -7.10
C ARG A 64 -4.21 -14.86 -7.86
N TYR A 65 -4.32 -13.62 -8.33
CA TYR A 65 -5.45 -13.14 -9.13
C TYR A 65 -5.31 -13.37 -10.66
N TYR A 66 -4.23 -14.02 -11.12
CA TYR A 66 -4.11 -14.51 -12.51
C TYR A 66 -4.34 -16.03 -12.60
N ALA A 67 -5.51 -16.51 -12.18
CA ALA A 67 -5.97 -17.89 -12.42
C ALA A 67 -7.39 -17.89 -12.99
#